data_AF-A0A920GZC5-F1
#
_entry.id   AF-A0A920GZC5-F1
#
_cell.length_a   1.000
_cell.length_b   1.000
_cell.length_c   1.000
_cell.angle_alpha   90.00
_cell.angle_beta   90.00
_cell.angle_gamma   90.00
#
_symmetry.space_group_name_H-M   'P 1'
#
loop_
_entity.id
_entity.type
_entity.pdbx_description
1 polymer ?
#
loop_
_entity_poly.entity_id
_entity_poly.type
_entity_poly.pdbx_seq_one_letter_code
_entity_poly.pdbx_strand_id
1 'polypeptide(L)'
;MLLPVSQNFTRPVPTLSLIGCYAASFYCLTFALNTLPIAVVYATWSGLGIFIITLFGYLVFEQALDWRAIVGLLLIVVGVVLVNSFAPQK
;
A
#
# COMPACT_ATOMS: atom_id res chain seq x y z
N MET A 1 -7.87 7.12 -0.63
CA MET A 1 -8.22 8.37 -1.34
C MET A 1 -9.57 8.36 -2.04
N LEU A 2 -10.11 7.22 -2.50
CA LEU A 2 -11.45 7.17 -3.11
C LEU A 2 -12.61 7.21 -2.09
N LEU A 3 -12.35 6.93 -0.81
CA LEU A 3 -13.34 6.99 0.28
C LEU A 3 -13.94 8.38 0.55
N PRO A 4 -13.16 9.49 0.65
CA PRO A 4 -13.75 10.82 0.80
C PRO A 4 -14.48 11.31 -0.47
N VAL A 5 -14.10 10.81 -1.65
CA VAL A 5 -14.76 11.12 -2.94
C VAL A 5 -16.04 10.31 -3.15
N SER A 6 -16.17 9.14 -2.50
CA SER A 6 -17.27 8.19 -2.66
C SER A 6 -18.59 8.64 -2.03
N GLN A 7 -18.58 9.60 -1.09
CA GLN A 7 -19.77 9.96 -0.28
C GLN A 7 -20.59 8.72 0.09
N ASN A 8 -20.01 7.79 0.87
CA ASN A 8 -20.69 6.57 1.31
C ASN A 8 -21.32 5.74 0.18
N PHE A 9 -20.57 5.40 -0.88
CA PHE A 9 -21.02 4.47 -1.95
C PHE A 9 -22.12 5.01 -2.89
N THR A 10 -22.36 6.32 -2.92
CA THR A 10 -23.53 6.87 -3.65
C THR A 10 -23.29 7.05 -5.17
N ARG A 11 -22.04 6.98 -5.66
CA ARG A 11 -21.72 7.13 -7.10
C ARG A 11 -21.16 5.82 -7.70
N PRO A 12 -21.84 5.21 -8.69
CA PRO A 12 -21.45 3.90 -9.24
C PRO A 12 -20.16 3.92 -10.07
N VAL A 13 -19.85 5.05 -10.72
CA VAL A 13 -18.66 5.21 -11.58
C VAL A 13 -17.33 5.11 -10.79
N PRO A 14 -17.11 5.86 -9.70
CA PRO A 14 -15.88 5.72 -8.90
C PRO A 14 -15.78 4.36 -8.17
N THR A 15 -16.90 3.72 -7.82
CA THR A 15 -16.91 2.39 -7.19
C THR A 15 -16.46 1.29 -8.16
N LEU A 16 -16.91 1.33 -9.42
CA LEU A 16 -16.47 0.40 -10.46
C LEU A 16 -14.98 0.57 -10.80
N SER A 17 -14.51 1.82 -10.86
CA SER A 17 -13.08 2.11 -11.07
C SER A 17 -12.21 1.61 -9.91
N LEU A 18 -12.69 1.75 -8.66
CA LEU A 18 -12.07 1.18 -7.46
C LEU A 18 -11.90 -0.33 -7.59
N ILE A 19 -13.00 -1.04 -7.90
CA ILE A 19 -13.01 -2.50 -8.03
C ILE A 19 -12.06 -2.94 -9.14
N GLY A 20 -12.08 -2.26 -10.29
CA GLY A 20 -11.18 -2.54 -11.41
C GLY A 20 -9.69 -2.37 -11.05
N CYS A 21 -9.32 -1.26 -10.41
CA CYS A 21 -7.95 -1.03 -9.96
C CYS A 21 -7.49 -2.05 -8.90
N TYR A 22 -8.39 -2.44 -8.00
CA TYR A 22 -8.09 -3.42 -6.96
C TYR A 22 -7.89 -4.82 -7.55
N ALA A 23 -8.76 -5.23 -8.47
CA ALA A 23 -8.63 -6.49 -9.20
C ALA A 23 -7.33 -6.53 -10.03
N ALA A 24 -6.99 -5.43 -10.73
CA ALA A 24 -5.74 -5.34 -11.47
C ALA A 24 -4.50 -5.42 -10.57
N SER A 25 -4.53 -4.77 -9.39
CA SER A 25 -3.44 -4.86 -8.40
C SER A 25 -3.27 -6.29 -7.87
N PHE A 26 -4.37 -6.98 -7.55
CA PHE A 26 -4.31 -8.38 -7.10
C PHE A 26 -3.85 -9.34 -8.20
N TYR A 27 -4.21 -9.08 -9.44
CA TYR A 27 -3.75 -9.86 -10.58
C TYR A 27 -2.22 -9.74 -10.75
N CYS A 28 -1.69 -8.51 -10.66
CA CYS A 28 -0.26 -8.26 -10.71
C CYS A 28 0.49 -8.87 -9.51
N LEU A 29 -0.12 -8.82 -8.31
CA LEU A 29 0.41 -9.47 -7.11
C LEU A 29 0.52 -10.99 -7.29
N THR A 30 -0.49 -11.62 -7.90
CA THR A 30 -0.46 -13.07 -8.18
C THR A 30 0.72 -13.46 -9.07
N PHE A 31 1.08 -12.62 -10.05
CA PHE A 31 2.25 -12.85 -10.89
C PHE A 31 3.57 -12.72 -10.11
N ALA A 32 3.66 -11.73 -9.22
CA ALA A 32 4.81 -11.55 -8.32
C ALA A 32 4.96 -12.70 -7.30
N LEU A 33 3.84 -13.26 -6.82
CA LEU A 33 3.84 -14.41 -5.90
C LEU A 33 4.36 -15.71 -6.53
N ASN A 34 4.33 -15.84 -7.87
CA ASN A 34 4.92 -16.98 -8.58
C ASN A 34 6.45 -16.90 -8.71
N THR A 35 7.03 -15.71 -8.53
CA THR A 35 8.47 -15.47 -8.76
C THR A 35 9.22 -15.11 -7.49
N LEU A 36 8.54 -14.59 -6.46
CA LEU A 36 9.13 -14.18 -5.20
C LEU A 36 8.48 -14.90 -4.02
N PRO A 37 9.22 -15.10 -2.91
CA PRO A 37 8.67 -15.65 -1.68
C PRO A 37 7.47 -14.81 -1.22
N ILE A 38 6.41 -15.51 -0.81
CA ILE A 38 5.16 -14.92 -0.33
C ILE A 38 5.41 -13.83 0.73
N ALA A 39 6.38 -14.06 1.63
CA ALA A 39 6.78 -13.10 2.66
C ALA A 39 7.28 -11.76 2.10
N VAL A 40 8.09 -11.78 1.03
CA VAL A 40 8.63 -10.56 0.39
C VAL A 40 7.52 -9.77 -0.28
N VAL A 41 6.65 -10.48 -1.01
CA VAL A 41 5.58 -9.85 -1.78
C VAL A 41 4.59 -9.14 -0.86
N TYR A 42 4.13 -9.80 0.20
CA TYR A 42 3.21 -9.18 1.15
C TYR A 42 3.86 -8.06 1.96
N ALA A 43 5.10 -8.23 2.43
CA ALA A 43 5.79 -7.17 3.16
C ALA A 43 5.97 -5.92 2.29
N THR A 44 6.44 -6.08 1.06
CA THR A 44 6.64 -4.97 0.13
C THR A 44 5.32 -4.31 -0.24
N TRP A 45 4.30 -5.09 -0.60
CA TRP A 45 2.99 -4.56 -1.00
C TRP A 45 2.32 -3.77 0.13
N SER A 46 2.26 -4.33 1.35
CA SER A 46 1.66 -3.66 2.49
C SER A 46 2.48 -2.44 2.94
N GLY A 47 3.80 -2.55 3.03
CA GLY A 47 4.65 -1.44 3.48
C GLY A 47 4.65 -0.26 2.49
N LEU A 48 4.76 -0.54 1.19
CA LEU A 48 4.73 0.48 0.15
C LEU A 48 3.34 1.13 0.05
N GLY A 49 2.28 0.36 0.23
CA GLY A 49 0.91 0.87 0.29
C GLY A 49 0.71 1.86 1.45
N ILE A 50 1.13 1.51 2.66
CA ILE A 50 1.02 2.39 3.83
C ILE A 50 1.87 3.65 3.64
N PHE A 51 3.09 3.52 3.12
CA PHE A 51 3.96 4.65 2.83
C PHE A 51 3.32 5.63 1.84
N ILE A 52 2.81 5.13 0.70
CA ILE A 52 2.14 5.94 -0.32
C ILE A 52 0.89 6.60 0.24
N ILE A 53 0.03 5.86 0.95
CA ILE A 53 -1.21 6.40 1.53
C ILE A 53 -0.90 7.52 2.52
N THR A 54 0.13 7.35 3.35
CA THR A 54 0.52 8.34 4.35
C THR A 54 1.12 9.58 3.69
N LEU A 55 1.98 9.39 2.68
CA LEU A 55 2.56 10.50 1.90
C LEU A 55 1.48 11.30 1.16
N PHE A 56 0.56 10.61 0.50
CA PHE A 56 -0.59 11.25 -0.15
C PHE A 56 -1.53 11.91 0.87
N GLY A 57 -1.70 11.34 2.07
CA GLY A 57 -2.43 11.94 3.17
C GLY A 57 -1.82 13.29 3.58
N TYR A 58 -0.51 13.35 3.73
CA TYR A 58 0.21 14.59 4.01
C TYR A 58 0.08 15.63 2.88
N LEU A 59 0.33 15.22 1.64
CA LEU A 59 0.36 16.14 0.49
C LEU A 59 -1.02 16.68 0.09
N VAL A 60 -2.08 15.87 0.22
CA VAL A 60 -3.42 16.23 -0.29
C VAL A 60 -4.34 16.74 0.82
N PHE A 61 -4.19 16.28 2.07
CA PHE A 61 -5.03 16.71 3.18
C PHE A 61 -4.34 17.71 4.12
N GLU A 62 -3.12 18.16 3.79
CA GLU A 62 -2.29 19.04 4.65
C GLU A 62 -2.22 18.54 6.10
N GLN A 63 -2.36 17.23 6.28
CA GLN A 63 -2.52 16.64 7.59
C GLN A 63 -1.16 16.62 8.26
N ALA A 64 -0.98 17.43 9.32
CA ALA A 64 0.29 17.56 10.02
C ALA A 64 0.82 16.17 10.41
N LEU A 65 1.90 15.74 9.75
CA LEU A 65 2.58 14.50 10.07
C LEU A 65 3.25 14.68 11.43
N ASP A 66 2.65 14.10 12.46
CA ASP A 66 3.25 14.03 13.78
C ASP A 66 4.60 13.28 13.68
N TRP A 67 5.61 13.71 14.44
CA TRP A 67 6.95 13.11 14.39
C TRP A 67 6.91 11.59 14.69
N ARG A 68 5.90 11.17 15.46
CA ARG A 68 5.60 9.77 15.78
C ARG A 68 5.20 8.96 14.54
N ALA A 69 4.44 9.55 13.62
CA ALA A 69 4.05 8.92 12.36
C ALA A 69 5.27 8.73 11.44
N ILE A 70 6.20 9.69 11.44
CA ILE A 70 7.45 9.61 10.67
C ILE A 70 8.32 8.46 11.18
N VAL A 71 8.47 8.33 12.50
CA VAL A 71 9.21 7.20 13.12
C VAL A 71 8.54 5.87 12.77
N GLY A 72 7.21 5.78 12.84
CA GLY A 72 6.47 4.60 12.41
C GLY A 72 6.71 4.26 10.94
N LEU A 73 6.72 5.25 10.05
CA LEU A 73 7.01 5.06 8.63
C LEU A 73 8.41 4.52 8.39
N LEU A 74 9.42 5.05 9.10
CA LEU A 74 10.79 4.57 9.04
C LEU A 74 10.89 3.11 9.50
N LEU A 75 10.19 2.75 10.58
CA LEU A 75 10.13 1.36 11.07
C LEU A 75 9.50 0.41 10.05
N ILE A 76 8.45 0.84 9.35
CA ILE A 76 7.84 0.06 8.27
C ILE A 76 8.87 -0.18 7.16
N VAL A 77 9.57 0.86 6.71
CA VAL A 77 10.60 0.75 5.66
C VAL A 77 11.70 -0.21 6.09
N VAL A 78 12.21 -0.07 7.32
CA VAL A 78 13.24 -0.98 7.87
C VAL A 78 12.72 -2.42 7.92
N GLY A 79 11.49 -2.64 8.36
CA GLY A 79 10.87 -3.97 8.39
C GLY A 79 10.76 -4.59 7.00
N VAL A 80 10.35 -3.82 5.99
CA VAL A 80 10.28 -4.29 4.59
C VAL A 80 11.67 -4.63 4.06
N VAL A 81 12.67 -3.79 4.31
CA VAL A 81 14.06 -4.04 3.89
C VAL A 81 14.59 -5.31 4.54
N LEU A 82 14.36 -5.51 5.85
CA LEU A 82 14.77 -6.74 6.54
C LEU A 82 14.09 -7.97 5.94
N VAL A 83 12.77 -7.94 5.73
CA VAL A 83 12.05 -9.07 5.13
C VAL A 83 12.57 -9.34 3.71
N ASN A 84 12.87 -8.31 2.92
CA ASN A 84 13.42 -8.46 1.57
C ASN A 84 14.86 -9.00 1.58
N SER A 85 15.70 -8.55 2.51
CA SER A 85 17.11 -8.97 2.62
C SER A 85 17.29 -10.37 3.19
N PHE A 86 16.43 -10.80 4.13
CA PHE A 86 16.49 -12.12 4.76
C PHE A 86 15.56 -13.15 4.10
N ALA A 87 14.81 -12.76 3.07
CA ALA A 87 13.99 -13.72 2.36
C ALA A 87 14.86 -14.72 1.61
N PRO A 88 14.66 -16.03 1.83
CA PRO A 88 15.38 -17.05 1.10
C PRO A 88 15.00 -16.97 -0.37
N GLN A 89 15.93 -16.52 -1.21
CA GLN A 89 15.85 -16.66 -2.66
C GLN A 89 15.89 -18.15 -2.99
N LYS A 90 14.75 -18.72 -3.35
CA LYS A 90 14.66 -20.01 -4.02
C LYS A 90 14.30 -19.79 -5.46
#